data_AF-A0A962TIB4-F1
#
_entry.id   AF-A0A962TIB4-F1
#
_cell.length_a   1.000
_cell.length_b   1.000
_cell.length_c   1.000
_cell.angle_alpha   90.00
_cell.angle_beta   90.00
_cell.angle_gamma   90.00
#
_symmetry.space_group_name_H-M   'P 1'
#
loop_
_entity.id
_entity.type
_entity.pdbx_description
1 polymer ?
#
loop_
_entity_poly.entity_id
_entity_poly.type
_entity_poly.pdbx_seq_one_letter_code
_entity_poly.pdbx_strand_id
1 'polypeptide(L)'
;PLLREPGRTGVLHPSYAEHAYAWQRAGHAIATLTVAELDTAVDRLDVLVVVNPNNPTGLRFAPETLLRWRERLARRDGWLVIDEAFMDATPNDSLTGRAGAAGLIILRSLGKFFGLAGARVGFVLAEPAVRERLQNALGPWTISGPARWVATQALKDRRWQAEMRNCAPAWGERLAELLKRQRLPVAGGAALFQWVPLPEAEFWQDALARRGILVRRFTDPPGLRFGLPGDEPAWRRLEWALTGIRAERLTH
;
A
#
# COMPACT_ATOMS: atom_id res chain seq x y z
N PRO A 1 6.05 2.15 -15.99
CA PRO A 1 6.52 1.00 -16.81
C PRO A 1 6.91 1.36 -18.26
N LEU A 2 6.03 2.03 -19.02
CA LEU A 2 6.26 2.33 -20.46
C LEU A 2 7.36 3.36 -20.77
N LEU A 3 7.91 4.02 -19.75
CA LEU A 3 8.96 5.04 -19.94
C LEU A 3 10.38 4.47 -19.95
N ARG A 4 10.53 3.15 -20.03
CA ARG A 4 11.83 2.49 -20.06
C ARG A 4 11.72 1.25 -20.93
N GLU A 5 12.79 0.96 -21.67
CA GLU A 5 12.95 -0.28 -22.41
C GLU A 5 12.77 -1.50 -21.50
N PRO A 6 12.16 -2.60 -21.98
CA PRO A 6 12.00 -3.81 -21.20
C PRO A 6 13.28 -4.25 -20.48
N GLY A 7 13.18 -4.48 -19.18
CA GLY A 7 14.28 -4.94 -18.34
C GLY A 7 13.79 -5.86 -17.22
N ARG A 8 14.64 -6.07 -16.21
CA ARG A 8 14.32 -6.90 -15.04
C ARG A 8 13.79 -6.03 -13.89
N THR A 9 12.53 -6.26 -13.54
CA THR A 9 11.84 -5.54 -12.46
C THR A 9 11.62 -6.44 -11.26
N GLY A 10 12.23 -6.10 -10.13
CA GLY A 10 11.97 -6.73 -8.84
C GLY A 10 10.71 -6.17 -8.21
N VAL A 11 9.85 -7.03 -7.69
CA VAL A 11 8.65 -6.65 -6.95
C VAL A 11 8.59 -7.46 -5.65
N LEU A 12 8.38 -6.79 -4.52
CA LEU A 12 8.18 -7.45 -3.24
C LEU A 12 6.95 -8.36 -3.29
N HIS A 13 7.04 -9.54 -2.69
CA HIS A 13 5.92 -10.44 -2.47
C HIS A 13 5.88 -10.96 -1.02
N PRO A 14 4.70 -11.01 -0.40
CA PRO A 14 3.42 -10.51 -0.92
C PRO A 14 3.39 -8.98 -0.98
N SER A 15 2.77 -8.44 -2.03
CA SER A 15 2.54 -7.01 -2.18
C SER A 15 1.33 -6.73 -3.09
N TYR A 16 1.15 -5.46 -3.46
CA TYR A 16 0.07 -5.03 -4.33
C TYR A 16 0.26 -5.55 -5.76
N ALA A 17 -0.52 -6.58 -6.12
CA ALA A 17 -0.35 -7.36 -7.35
C ALA A 17 -0.41 -6.53 -8.65
N GLU A 18 -1.07 -5.36 -8.65
CA GLU A 18 -1.17 -4.50 -9.84
C GLU A 18 0.19 -4.03 -10.34
N HIS A 19 1.20 -3.88 -9.46
CA HIS A 19 2.55 -3.49 -9.88
C HIS A 19 3.17 -4.56 -10.79
N ALA A 20 3.30 -5.80 -10.30
CA ALA A 20 3.87 -6.90 -11.07
C ALA A 20 3.13 -7.07 -12.42
N TYR A 21 1.80 -7.05 -12.40
CA TYR A 21 0.98 -7.13 -13.59
C TYR A 21 1.24 -5.98 -14.58
N ALA A 22 1.28 -4.73 -14.12
CA ALA A 22 1.48 -3.57 -14.98
C ALA A 22 2.89 -3.52 -15.62
N TRP A 23 3.91 -3.96 -14.87
CA TRP A 23 5.28 -4.07 -15.39
C TRP A 23 5.42 -5.22 -16.39
N GLN A 24 4.84 -6.39 -16.09
CA GLN A 24 4.83 -7.54 -17.00
C GLN A 24 4.12 -7.21 -18.31
N ARG A 25 2.94 -6.57 -18.23
CA ARG A 25 2.18 -6.14 -19.42
C ARG A 25 2.94 -5.14 -20.29
N ALA A 26 3.88 -4.40 -19.71
CA ALA A 26 4.77 -3.50 -20.43
C ALA A 26 6.03 -4.19 -20.97
N GLY A 27 6.11 -5.53 -20.91
CA GLY A 27 7.21 -6.33 -21.47
C GLY A 27 8.37 -6.61 -20.51
N HIS A 28 8.32 -6.14 -19.26
CA HIS A 28 9.41 -6.34 -18.30
C HIS A 28 9.41 -7.75 -17.72
N ALA A 29 10.60 -8.32 -17.52
CA ALA A 29 10.77 -9.58 -16.79
C ALA A 29 10.59 -9.34 -15.28
N ILE A 30 9.65 -10.04 -14.65
CA ILE A 30 9.36 -9.86 -13.22
C ILE A 30 10.19 -10.83 -12.38
N ALA A 31 10.91 -10.28 -11.40
CA ALA A 31 11.51 -11.02 -10.30
C ALA A 31 10.66 -10.80 -9.04
N THR A 32 9.91 -11.81 -8.64
CA THR A 32 9.18 -11.81 -7.36
C THR A 32 10.18 -12.06 -6.23
N LEU A 33 10.25 -11.14 -5.25
CA LEU A 33 11.26 -11.16 -4.20
C LEU A 33 10.62 -11.13 -2.81
N THR A 34 11.16 -11.91 -1.89
CA THR A 34 10.88 -11.77 -0.46
C THR A 34 11.69 -10.61 0.14
N VAL A 35 11.33 -10.18 1.36
CA VAL A 35 12.05 -9.12 2.09
C VAL A 35 13.54 -9.46 2.25
N ALA A 36 13.86 -10.73 2.52
CA ALA A 36 15.24 -11.18 2.74
C ALA A 36 16.10 -11.14 1.47
N GLU A 37 15.48 -11.28 0.29
CA GLU A 37 16.19 -11.32 -0.98
C GLU A 37 16.49 -9.93 -1.53
N LEU A 38 15.70 -8.90 -1.17
CA LEU A 38 15.76 -7.56 -1.73
C LEU A 38 17.18 -6.98 -1.79
N ASP A 39 17.91 -7.01 -0.68
CA ASP A 39 19.23 -6.39 -0.60
C ASP A 39 20.27 -7.07 -1.49
N THR A 40 20.18 -8.39 -1.67
CA THR A 40 21.11 -9.16 -2.53
C THR A 40 20.70 -9.14 -4.01
N ALA A 41 19.41 -8.94 -4.28
CA ALA A 41 18.86 -8.95 -5.63
C ALA A 41 19.00 -7.60 -6.34
N VAL A 42 19.03 -6.49 -5.60
CA VAL A 42 18.98 -5.12 -6.19
C VAL A 42 20.06 -4.85 -7.24
N ASP A 43 21.26 -5.42 -7.09
CA ASP A 43 22.36 -5.27 -8.06
C ASP A 43 22.13 -6.07 -9.36
N ARG A 44 21.02 -6.80 -9.49
CA ARG A 44 20.66 -7.55 -10.70
C ARG A 44 19.39 -7.02 -11.35
N LEU A 45 18.81 -5.97 -10.80
CA LEU A 45 17.58 -5.36 -11.28
C LEU A 45 17.86 -4.05 -12.03
N ASP A 46 17.00 -3.76 -12.99
CA ASP A 46 16.89 -2.44 -13.62
C ASP A 46 15.88 -1.57 -12.87
N VAL A 47 14.85 -2.19 -12.29
CA VAL A 47 13.83 -1.51 -11.49
C VAL A 47 13.54 -2.33 -10.25
N LEU A 48 13.42 -1.66 -9.11
CA LEU A 48 12.85 -2.23 -7.90
C LEU A 48 11.57 -1.48 -7.53
N VAL A 49 10.47 -2.20 -7.39
CA VAL A 49 9.18 -1.64 -6.94
C VAL A 49 8.91 -2.07 -5.50
N VAL A 50 8.74 -1.09 -4.62
CA VAL A 50 8.46 -1.29 -3.19
C VAL A 50 7.20 -0.53 -2.80
N VAL A 51 6.23 -1.21 -2.18
CA VAL A 51 5.10 -0.53 -1.52
C VAL A 51 5.49 -0.28 -0.07
N ASN A 52 5.38 0.97 0.41
CA ASN A 52 5.84 1.39 1.74
C ASN A 52 4.86 2.41 2.36
N PRO A 53 4.14 2.08 3.45
CA PRO A 53 3.99 0.76 4.05
C PRO A 53 3.41 -0.28 3.08
N ASN A 54 3.92 -1.52 3.12
CA ASN A 54 3.54 -2.58 2.20
C ASN A 54 2.07 -2.99 2.35
N ASN A 55 1.40 -3.32 1.24
CA ASN A 55 0.05 -3.88 1.22
C ASN A 55 0.14 -5.33 0.71
N PRO A 56 -0.17 -6.37 1.52
CA PRO A 56 -1.03 -6.28 2.70
C PRO A 56 -0.32 -6.20 4.06
N THR A 57 0.97 -6.46 4.14
CA THR A 57 1.63 -6.78 5.43
C THR A 57 1.77 -5.60 6.39
N GLY A 58 1.70 -4.36 5.90
CA GLY A 58 2.01 -3.15 6.66
C GLY A 58 3.50 -2.92 6.92
N LEU A 59 4.37 -3.80 6.40
CA LEU A 59 5.82 -3.69 6.58
C LEU A 59 6.31 -2.33 6.08
N ARG A 60 7.17 -1.69 6.87
CA ARG A 60 7.87 -0.47 6.49
C ARG A 60 9.37 -0.74 6.36
N PHE A 61 9.99 -0.05 5.40
CA PHE A 61 11.44 0.01 5.27
C PHE A 61 11.95 1.34 5.80
N ALA A 62 13.10 1.31 6.48
CA ALA A 62 13.80 2.53 6.90
C ALA A 62 14.20 3.36 5.66
N PRO A 63 14.06 4.70 5.70
CA PRO A 63 14.44 5.58 4.60
C PRO A 63 15.87 5.34 4.07
N GLU A 64 16.82 5.06 4.97
CA GLU A 64 18.23 4.83 4.66
C GLU A 64 18.43 3.56 3.82
N THR A 65 17.65 2.51 4.09
CA THR A 65 17.69 1.27 3.30
C THR A 65 17.16 1.51 1.89
N LEU A 66 16.05 2.24 1.76
CA LEU A 66 15.50 2.58 0.45
C LEU A 66 16.46 3.45 -0.35
N LEU A 67 17.09 4.45 0.28
CA LEU A 67 18.07 5.31 -0.37
C LEU A 67 19.32 4.55 -0.80
N ARG A 68 19.80 3.58 0.00
CA ARG A 68 20.91 2.68 -0.38
C ARG A 68 20.57 1.85 -1.62
N TRP A 69 19.37 1.28 -1.70
CA TRP A 69 18.93 0.53 -2.89
C TRP A 69 18.81 1.44 -4.11
N ARG A 70 18.24 2.63 -3.95
CA ARG A 70 18.19 3.64 -5.02
C ARG A 70 19.58 3.96 -5.55
N GLU A 71 20.57 4.18 -4.69
CA GLU A 71 21.96 4.47 -5.11
C GLU A 71 22.56 3.35 -5.95
N ARG A 72 22.38 2.09 -5.52
CA ARG A 72 22.88 0.91 -6.25
C ARG A 72 22.21 0.75 -7.62
N LEU A 73 20.91 1.05 -7.71
CA LEU A 73 20.17 1.07 -8.98
C LEU A 73 20.63 2.21 -9.87
N ALA A 74 20.67 3.44 -9.34
CA ALA A 74 20.96 4.66 -10.10
C ALA A 74 22.37 4.68 -10.71
N ARG A 75 23.36 3.99 -10.10
CA ARG A 75 24.71 3.81 -10.70
C ARG A 75 24.70 3.09 -12.05
N ARG A 76 23.59 2.45 -12.41
CA ARG A 76 23.40 1.67 -13.64
C ARG A 76 22.10 2.09 -14.34
N ASP A 77 21.73 3.36 -14.18
CA ASP A 77 20.52 3.97 -14.73
C ASP A 77 19.21 3.27 -14.31
N GLY A 78 19.22 2.55 -13.18
CA GLY A 78 18.06 1.83 -12.64
C GLY A 78 17.14 2.71 -11.81
N TRP A 79 15.91 2.23 -11.57
CA TRP A 79 14.88 2.96 -10.83
C TRP A 79 14.45 2.25 -9.54
N LEU A 80 14.41 2.99 -8.44
CA LEU A 80 13.59 2.65 -7.28
C LEU A 80 12.22 3.33 -7.42
N VAL A 81 11.17 2.53 -7.57
CA VAL A 81 9.78 2.97 -7.58
C VAL A 81 9.16 2.65 -6.22
N ILE A 82 8.75 3.68 -5.50
CA ILE A 82 8.15 3.54 -4.17
C ILE A 82 6.70 3.95 -4.21
N ASP A 83 5.80 3.02 -3.88
CA ASP A 83 4.38 3.31 -3.68
C ASP A 83 4.12 3.66 -2.22
N GLU A 84 3.91 4.95 -1.98
CA GLU A 84 3.63 5.53 -0.67
C GLU A 84 2.13 5.84 -0.46
N ALA A 85 1.23 5.05 -1.06
CA ALA A 85 -0.22 5.26 -0.95
C ALA A 85 -0.77 5.25 0.50
N PHE A 86 -0.06 4.65 1.46
CA PHE A 86 -0.43 4.63 2.87
C PHE A 86 0.48 5.49 3.77
N MET A 87 1.47 6.18 3.18
CA MET A 87 2.52 6.89 3.96
C MET A 87 2.03 8.16 4.65
N ASP A 88 0.88 8.71 4.24
CA ASP A 88 0.35 9.95 4.83
C ASP A 88 0.02 9.86 6.33
N ALA A 89 -0.16 8.66 6.88
CA ALA A 89 -0.33 8.46 8.33
C ALA A 89 1.01 8.52 9.09
N THR A 90 2.13 8.24 8.43
CA THR A 90 3.49 8.17 9.01
C THR A 90 4.49 8.95 8.14
N PRO A 91 4.27 10.26 7.95
CA PRO A 91 4.98 11.08 6.97
C PRO A 91 6.50 11.14 7.16
N ASN A 92 7.00 10.90 8.38
CA ASN A 92 8.42 10.99 8.71
C ASN A 92 9.24 9.86 8.05
N ASP A 93 8.59 8.76 7.68
CA ASP A 93 9.23 7.64 6.98
C ASP A 93 9.20 7.81 5.44
N SER A 94 8.62 8.90 4.95
CA SER A 94 8.45 9.18 3.52
C SER A 94 9.75 9.65 2.87
N LEU A 95 10.01 9.19 1.64
CA LEU A 95 11.11 9.71 0.83
C LEU A 95 10.75 10.97 0.03
N THR A 96 9.54 11.53 0.19
CA THR A 96 9.12 12.72 -0.57
C THR A 96 10.06 13.93 -0.39
N GLY A 97 10.73 14.06 0.77
CA GLY A 97 11.77 15.07 0.99
C GLY A 97 13.06 14.88 0.16
N ARG A 98 13.19 13.74 -0.53
CA ARG A 98 14.29 13.40 -1.45
C ARG A 98 13.84 13.36 -2.92
N ALA A 99 12.61 13.82 -3.19
CA ALA A 99 12.06 13.87 -4.54
C ALA A 99 12.99 14.62 -5.51
N GLY A 100 13.09 14.11 -6.74
CA GLY A 100 13.96 14.67 -7.77
C GLY A 100 15.36 14.04 -7.83
N ALA A 101 15.74 13.22 -6.84
CA ALA A 101 16.95 12.41 -6.92
C ALA A 101 16.89 11.44 -8.12
N ALA A 102 18.00 11.31 -8.85
CA ALA A 102 18.11 10.41 -9.99
C ALA A 102 17.73 8.97 -9.62
N GLY A 103 16.91 8.34 -10.46
CA GLY A 103 16.43 6.98 -10.26
C GLY A 103 15.45 6.78 -9.09
N LEU A 104 14.92 7.85 -8.49
CA LEU A 104 13.85 7.77 -7.48
C LEU A 104 12.51 8.21 -8.05
N ILE A 105 11.51 7.33 -7.99
CA ILE A 105 10.13 7.59 -8.40
C ILE A 105 9.22 7.26 -7.23
N ILE A 106 8.48 8.24 -6.71
CA ILE A 106 7.56 8.06 -5.58
C ILE A 106 6.13 8.26 -6.06
N LEU A 107 5.25 7.33 -5.72
CA LEU A 107 3.82 7.38 -6.01
C LEU A 107 3.05 7.74 -4.74
N ARG A 108 2.10 8.67 -4.84
CA ARG A 108 1.18 9.05 -3.74
C ARG A 108 -0.27 8.95 -4.19
N SER A 109 -1.18 8.78 -3.23
CA SER A 109 -2.62 8.68 -3.50
C SER A 109 -3.43 9.46 -2.46
N LEU A 110 -4.50 10.13 -2.90
CA LEU A 110 -5.51 10.69 -1.99
C LEU A 110 -6.60 9.66 -1.61
N GLY A 111 -6.52 8.45 -2.14
CA GLY A 111 -7.59 7.47 -1.96
C GLY A 111 -7.65 6.78 -0.60
N LYS A 112 -6.56 6.85 0.19
CA LYS A 112 -6.43 6.13 1.46
C LYS A 112 -6.63 7.08 2.63
N PHE A 113 -5.56 7.74 3.06
CA PHE A 113 -5.56 8.64 4.21
C PHE A 113 -6.63 9.73 4.13
N PHE A 114 -6.83 10.35 2.97
CA PHE A 114 -7.81 11.41 2.76
C PHE A 114 -9.25 10.90 2.50
N GLY A 115 -9.46 9.59 2.33
CA GLY A 115 -10.78 9.03 2.04
C GLY A 115 -11.32 9.36 0.63
N LEU A 116 -10.52 9.93 -0.27
CA LEU A 116 -10.96 10.44 -1.57
C LEU A 116 -10.75 9.42 -2.71
N ALA A 117 -11.02 8.14 -2.47
CA ALA A 117 -10.78 7.07 -3.46
C ALA A 117 -11.54 7.32 -4.78
N GLY A 118 -12.76 7.86 -4.69
CA GLY A 118 -13.62 8.21 -5.82
C GLY A 118 -13.15 9.43 -6.62
N ALA A 119 -12.30 10.30 -6.06
CA ALA A 119 -11.77 11.47 -6.78
C ALA A 119 -10.74 11.08 -7.86
N ARG A 120 -10.18 9.86 -7.78
CA ARG A 120 -9.19 9.32 -8.73
C ARG A 120 -7.93 10.18 -8.87
N VAL A 121 -7.45 10.77 -7.76
CA VAL A 121 -6.24 11.62 -7.75
C VAL A 121 -5.06 10.88 -7.14
N GLY A 122 -3.94 10.90 -7.86
CA GLY A 122 -2.63 10.44 -7.41
C GLY A 122 -1.52 11.38 -7.87
N PHE A 123 -0.32 11.20 -7.33
CA PHE A 123 0.85 12.01 -7.66
C PHE A 123 2.05 11.14 -7.95
N VAL A 124 2.93 11.66 -8.78
CA VAL A 124 4.26 11.10 -9.01
C VAL A 124 5.29 12.17 -8.70
N LEU A 125 6.27 11.84 -7.87
CA LEU A 125 7.43 12.66 -7.58
C LEU A 125 8.64 11.93 -8.16
N ALA A 126 9.33 12.57 -9.09
CA ALA A 126 10.48 12.02 -9.79
C ALA A 126 11.36 13.16 -10.30
N GLU A 127 12.51 12.83 -10.87
CA GLU A 127 13.37 13.79 -11.57
C GLU A 127 12.65 14.48 -12.75
N PRO A 128 13.05 15.70 -13.14
CA PRO A 128 12.39 16.47 -14.18
C PRO A 128 12.20 15.70 -15.50
N ALA A 129 13.22 14.98 -15.96
CA ALA A 129 13.17 14.23 -17.22
C ALA A 129 12.09 13.13 -17.21
N VAL A 130 11.93 12.42 -16.08
CA VAL A 130 10.87 11.41 -15.93
C VAL A 130 9.50 12.09 -15.88
N ARG A 131 9.38 13.22 -15.18
CA ARG A 131 8.12 13.97 -15.06
C ARG A 131 7.64 14.51 -16.41
N GLU A 132 8.55 15.07 -17.21
CA GLU A 132 8.25 15.58 -18.54
C GLU A 132 7.74 14.47 -19.46
N ARG A 133 8.43 13.33 -19.47
CA ARG A 133 8.01 12.14 -20.25
C ARG A 133 6.66 11.60 -19.78
N LEU A 134 6.40 11.59 -18.47
CA LEU A 134 5.07 11.23 -17.94
C LEU A 134 4.00 12.22 -18.39
N GLN A 135 4.28 13.51 -18.34
CA GLN A 135 3.33 14.55 -18.74
C GLN A 135 2.98 14.45 -20.23
N ASN A 136 3.97 14.20 -21.09
CA ASN A 136 3.76 13.96 -22.51
C ASN A 136 2.93 12.70 -22.77
N ALA A 137 3.19 11.61 -22.03
CA ALA A 137 2.46 10.35 -22.19
C ALA A 137 1.02 10.42 -21.66
N LEU A 138 0.78 11.17 -20.57
CA LEU A 138 -0.55 11.32 -19.98
C LEU A 138 -1.43 12.32 -20.75
N GLY A 139 -0.81 13.32 -21.39
CA GLY A 139 -1.51 14.37 -22.11
C GLY A 139 -2.19 15.41 -21.21
N PRO A 140 -2.95 16.35 -21.81
CA PRO A 140 -3.67 17.38 -21.07
C PRO A 140 -4.93 16.85 -20.35
N TRP A 141 -5.40 17.59 -19.34
CA TRP A 141 -6.68 17.36 -18.63
C TRP A 141 -6.85 15.98 -17.96
N THR A 142 -5.79 15.44 -17.39
CA THR A 142 -5.78 14.12 -16.73
C THR A 142 -6.62 14.03 -15.45
N ILE A 143 -6.99 15.17 -14.85
CA ILE A 143 -7.77 15.24 -13.62
C ILE A 143 -8.96 16.19 -13.83
N SER A 144 -10.17 15.72 -13.47
CA SER A 144 -11.40 16.50 -13.59
C SER A 144 -11.41 17.74 -12.68
N GLY A 145 -12.14 18.77 -13.08
CA GLY A 145 -12.30 20.01 -12.29
C GLY A 145 -12.74 19.76 -10.84
N PRO A 146 -13.81 18.99 -10.59
CA PRO A 146 -14.24 18.65 -9.23
C PRO A 146 -13.18 17.90 -8.42
N ALA A 147 -12.47 16.94 -9.04
CA ALA A 147 -11.40 16.19 -8.38
C ALA A 147 -10.22 17.11 -8.00
N ARG A 148 -9.84 18.04 -8.88
CA ARG A 148 -8.82 19.07 -8.58
C ARG A 148 -9.23 19.97 -7.42
N TRP A 149 -10.49 20.39 -7.39
CA TRP A 149 -11.00 21.26 -6.32
C TRP A 149 -10.93 20.57 -4.96
N VAL A 150 -11.52 19.37 -4.83
CA VAL A 150 -11.53 18.64 -3.55
C VAL A 150 -10.12 18.22 -3.10
N ALA A 151 -9.26 17.82 -4.04
CA ALA A 151 -7.86 17.51 -3.75
C ALA A 151 -7.12 18.74 -3.20
N THR A 152 -7.37 19.92 -3.78
CA THR A 152 -6.76 21.18 -3.31
C THR A 152 -7.19 21.51 -1.89
N GLN A 153 -8.48 21.35 -1.56
CA GLN A 153 -8.96 21.59 -0.19
C GLN A 153 -8.34 20.60 0.80
N ALA A 154 -8.37 19.30 0.48
CA ALA A 154 -7.82 18.25 1.33
C ALA A 154 -6.32 18.43 1.62
N LEU A 155 -5.54 18.83 0.62
CA LEU A 155 -4.10 19.06 0.76
C LEU A 155 -3.77 20.33 1.56
N LYS A 156 -4.64 21.35 1.52
CA LYS A 156 -4.48 22.60 2.28
C LYS A 156 -4.88 22.47 3.74
N ASP A 157 -5.79 21.56 4.08
CA ASP A 157 -6.24 21.36 5.46
C ASP A 157 -5.18 20.63 6.33
N ARG A 158 -4.18 21.39 6.76
CA ARG A 158 -3.09 20.87 7.61
C ARG A 158 -3.54 20.47 9.01
N ARG A 159 -4.57 21.15 9.54
CA ARG A 159 -5.13 20.85 10.86
C ARG A 159 -5.77 19.46 10.85
N TRP A 160 -6.65 19.19 9.87
CA TRP A 160 -7.25 17.87 9.71
C TRP A 160 -6.20 16.78 9.49
N GLN A 161 -5.19 17.03 8.66
CA GLN A 161 -4.09 16.07 8.46
C GLN A 161 -3.35 15.75 9.77
N ALA A 162 -3.09 16.75 10.63
CA ALA A 162 -2.44 16.55 11.92
C ALA A 162 -3.33 15.74 12.89
N GLU A 163 -4.61 16.08 12.99
CA GLU A 163 -5.60 15.35 13.80
C GLU A 163 -5.68 13.88 13.37
N MET A 164 -5.77 13.62 12.06
CA MET A 164 -5.82 12.27 11.52
C MET A 164 -4.54 11.47 11.74
N ARG A 165 -3.37 12.11 11.70
CA ARG A 165 -2.08 11.46 12.04
C ARG A 165 -2.01 11.05 13.50
N ASN A 166 -2.66 11.80 14.39
CA ASN A 166 -2.74 11.45 15.81
C ASN A 166 -3.74 10.30 16.06
N CYS A 167 -4.88 10.29 15.36
CA CYS A 167 -5.95 9.32 15.60
C CYS A 167 -5.77 7.98 14.85
N ALA A 168 -5.33 8.02 13.59
CA ALA A 168 -5.31 6.83 12.73
C ALA A 168 -4.47 5.66 13.27
N PRO A 169 -3.28 5.87 13.87
CA PRO A 169 -2.53 4.79 14.51
C PRO A 169 -3.35 4.06 15.59
N ALA A 170 -4.04 4.80 16.46
CA ALA A 170 -4.87 4.24 17.52
C ALA A 170 -6.04 3.40 16.98
N TRP A 171 -6.63 3.78 15.83
CA TRP A 171 -7.65 2.97 15.18
C TRP A 171 -7.10 1.66 14.61
N GLY A 172 -5.91 1.72 14.01
CA GLY A 172 -5.18 0.54 13.55
C GLY A 172 -4.89 -0.42 14.71
N GLU A 173 -4.41 0.10 15.83
CA GLU A 173 -4.13 -0.66 17.06
C GLU A 173 -5.40 -1.28 17.64
N ARG A 174 -6.49 -0.51 17.75
CA ARG A 174 -7.80 -1.03 18.19
C ARG A 174 -8.28 -2.20 17.32
N LEU A 175 -8.09 -2.13 16.00
CA LEU A 175 -8.41 -3.23 15.10
C LEU A 175 -7.52 -4.46 15.37
N ALA A 176 -6.22 -4.24 15.56
CA ALA A 176 -5.29 -5.33 15.86
C ALA A 176 -5.66 -6.02 17.17
N GLU A 177 -5.96 -5.27 18.22
CA GLU A 177 -6.38 -5.80 19.51
C GLU A 177 -7.69 -6.58 19.43
N LEU A 178 -8.69 -6.05 18.72
CA LEU A 178 -9.95 -6.75 18.48
C LEU A 178 -9.72 -8.11 17.81
N LEU A 179 -8.93 -8.15 16.74
CA LEU A 179 -8.62 -9.38 16.01
C LEU A 179 -7.82 -10.37 16.90
N LYS A 180 -6.86 -9.88 17.70
CA LYS A 180 -6.09 -10.69 18.66
C LYS A 180 -6.97 -11.28 19.77
N ARG A 181 -7.93 -10.52 20.32
CA ARG A 181 -8.92 -11.03 21.30
C ARG A 181 -9.75 -12.18 20.70
N GLN A 182 -9.97 -12.12 19.39
CA GLN A 182 -10.62 -13.19 18.63
C GLN A 182 -9.66 -14.33 18.22
N ARG A 183 -8.45 -14.38 18.80
CA ARG A 183 -7.42 -15.39 18.52
C ARG A 183 -7.02 -15.50 17.04
N LEU A 184 -7.19 -14.42 16.29
CA LEU A 184 -6.69 -14.35 14.91
C LEU A 184 -5.20 -13.97 14.91
N PRO A 185 -4.38 -14.58 14.04
CA PRO A 185 -2.94 -14.36 13.98
C PRO A 185 -2.61 -13.05 13.28
N VAL A 186 -2.80 -11.92 13.95
CA VAL A 186 -2.41 -10.61 13.41
C VAL A 186 -0.89 -10.55 13.27
N ALA A 187 -0.39 -10.45 12.04
CA ALA A 187 1.05 -10.50 11.73
C ALA A 187 1.64 -9.15 11.31
N GLY A 188 0.81 -8.13 11.14
CA GLY A 188 1.23 -6.78 10.75
C GLY A 188 0.05 -5.91 10.34
N GLY A 189 0.33 -4.67 9.96
CA GLY A 189 -0.69 -3.73 9.55
C GLY A 189 -0.15 -2.31 9.42
N ALA A 190 -1.01 -1.42 8.96
CA ALA A 190 -0.77 0.01 8.93
C ALA A 190 -1.89 0.73 9.68
N ALA A 191 -1.84 2.06 9.76
CA ALA A 191 -2.86 2.84 10.45
C ALA A 191 -4.30 2.55 9.95
N LEU A 192 -4.46 2.16 8.68
CA LEU A 192 -5.78 2.00 8.03
C LEU A 192 -6.19 0.54 7.76
N PHE A 193 -5.38 -0.44 8.16
CA PHE A 193 -5.70 -1.86 7.98
C PHE A 193 -4.84 -2.80 8.83
N GLN A 194 -5.31 -4.02 9.04
CA GLN A 194 -4.55 -5.11 9.67
C GLN A 194 -4.46 -6.34 8.77
N TRP A 195 -3.33 -7.04 8.83
CA TRP A 195 -3.02 -8.24 8.08
C TRP A 195 -3.08 -9.48 8.97
N VAL A 196 -3.83 -10.48 8.50
CA VAL A 196 -4.08 -11.72 9.21
C VAL A 196 -3.81 -12.90 8.25
N PRO A 197 -2.56 -13.41 8.18
CA PRO A 197 -2.23 -14.60 7.41
C PRO A 197 -2.98 -15.80 7.98
N LEU A 198 -3.78 -16.47 7.16
CA LEU A 198 -4.68 -17.54 7.55
C LEU A 198 -4.81 -18.54 6.41
N PRO A 199 -4.42 -19.81 6.59
CA PRO A 199 -4.62 -20.83 5.57
C PRO A 199 -6.10 -20.96 5.16
N GLU A 200 -7.02 -20.86 6.11
CA GLU A 200 -8.48 -20.91 5.82
C GLU A 200 -9.09 -19.53 5.51
N ALA A 201 -8.34 -18.63 4.87
CA ALA A 201 -8.82 -17.28 4.56
C ALA A 201 -10.12 -17.25 3.74
N GLU A 202 -10.34 -18.25 2.88
CA GLU A 202 -11.59 -18.39 2.10
C GLU A 202 -12.81 -18.62 3.01
N PHE A 203 -12.73 -19.61 3.91
CA PHE A 203 -13.77 -19.85 4.90
C PHE A 203 -14.11 -18.58 5.70
N TRP A 204 -13.07 -17.91 6.23
CA TRP A 204 -13.28 -16.71 7.03
C TRP A 204 -13.87 -15.56 6.22
N GLN A 205 -13.44 -15.38 4.96
CA GLN A 205 -14.02 -14.38 4.07
C GLN A 205 -15.51 -14.65 3.85
N ASP A 206 -15.89 -15.88 3.53
CA ASP A 206 -17.28 -16.25 3.26
C ASP A 206 -18.16 -16.10 4.50
N ALA A 207 -17.66 -16.55 5.65
CA ALA A 207 -18.37 -16.45 6.92
C ALA A 207 -18.59 -14.99 7.35
N LEU A 208 -17.61 -14.11 7.11
CA LEU A 208 -17.73 -12.66 7.33
C LEU A 208 -18.68 -12.02 6.31
N ALA A 209 -18.59 -12.41 5.03
CA ALA A 209 -19.43 -11.86 3.95
C ALA A 209 -20.92 -12.17 4.17
N ARG A 210 -21.26 -13.40 4.62
CA ARG A 210 -22.63 -13.78 5.01
C ARG A 210 -23.19 -12.93 6.15
N ARG A 211 -22.32 -12.26 6.92
CA ARG A 211 -22.67 -11.33 8.00
C ARG A 211 -22.55 -9.86 7.59
N GLY A 212 -22.43 -9.58 6.30
CA GLY A 212 -22.32 -8.23 5.77
C GLY A 212 -20.98 -7.56 6.04
N ILE A 213 -19.92 -8.33 6.26
CA ILE A 213 -18.56 -7.81 6.49
C ILE A 213 -17.66 -8.24 5.34
N LEU A 214 -17.30 -7.28 4.49
CA LEU A 214 -16.39 -7.53 3.39
C LEU A 214 -14.93 -7.28 3.81
N VAL A 215 -14.10 -8.30 3.65
CA VAL A 215 -12.65 -8.24 3.85
C VAL A 215 -11.92 -8.56 2.55
N ARG A 216 -10.68 -8.09 2.41
CA ARG A 216 -9.85 -8.41 1.25
C ARG A 216 -9.10 -9.72 1.51
N ARG A 217 -9.43 -10.76 0.75
CA ARG A 217 -8.66 -12.01 0.73
C ARG A 217 -7.45 -11.91 -0.20
N PHE A 218 -6.38 -12.57 0.21
CA PHE A 218 -5.17 -12.85 -0.56
C PHE A 218 -4.97 -14.37 -0.58
N THR A 219 -4.45 -14.89 -1.68
CA THR A 219 -4.25 -16.33 -1.91
C THR A 219 -2.80 -16.77 -1.73
N ASP A 220 -1.85 -15.84 -1.82
CA ASP A 220 -0.42 -16.13 -1.76
C ASP A 220 0.35 -15.00 -1.04
N PRO A 221 0.80 -15.23 0.21
CA PRO A 221 0.33 -16.30 1.09
C PRO A 221 -1.16 -16.08 1.44
N PRO A 222 -1.89 -17.14 1.80
CA PRO A 222 -3.30 -17.03 2.12
C PRO A 222 -3.51 -16.17 3.37
N GLY A 223 -4.48 -15.26 3.31
CA GLY A 223 -4.80 -14.41 4.44
C GLY A 223 -5.82 -13.32 4.14
N LEU A 224 -6.19 -12.58 5.18
CA LEU A 224 -7.19 -11.53 5.14
C LEU A 224 -6.58 -10.19 5.55
N ARG A 225 -6.93 -9.15 4.80
CA ARG A 225 -6.69 -7.76 5.19
C ARG A 225 -8.01 -7.12 5.62
N PHE A 226 -8.06 -6.71 6.88
CA PHE A 226 -9.19 -6.01 7.49
C PHE A 226 -8.97 -4.50 7.38
N GLY A 227 -9.96 -3.77 6.85
CA GLY A 227 -10.00 -2.30 6.94
C GLY A 227 -10.64 -1.84 8.24
N LEU A 228 -10.54 -0.54 8.54
CA LEU A 228 -11.16 0.05 9.72
C LEU A 228 -12.70 0.06 9.59
N PRO A 229 -13.44 -0.34 10.63
CA PRO A 229 -14.86 0.00 10.76
C PRO A 229 -15.07 1.52 10.81
N GLY A 230 -16.18 2.01 10.24
CA GLY A 230 -16.44 3.45 10.11
C GLY A 230 -16.95 4.14 11.38
N ASP A 231 -17.67 3.41 12.24
CA ASP A 231 -18.29 3.92 13.46
C ASP A 231 -18.41 2.84 14.54
N GLU A 232 -18.80 3.22 15.77
CA GLU A 232 -18.98 2.29 16.89
C GLU A 232 -19.96 1.14 16.63
N PRO A 233 -21.12 1.35 15.98
CA PRO A 233 -21.96 0.25 15.51
C PRO A 233 -21.22 -0.74 14.61
N ALA A 234 -20.42 -0.27 13.64
CA ALA A 234 -19.64 -1.15 12.77
C ALA A 234 -18.54 -1.90 13.52
N TRP A 235 -17.93 -1.30 14.55
CA TRP A 235 -16.99 -1.98 15.45
C TRP A 235 -17.65 -3.14 16.20
N ARG A 236 -18.81 -2.90 16.83
CA ARG A 236 -19.58 -3.95 17.51
C ARG A 236 -20.03 -5.04 16.55
N ARG A 237 -20.47 -4.68 15.34
CA ARG A 237 -20.84 -5.64 14.30
C ARG A 237 -19.68 -6.56 13.93
N LEU A 238 -18.47 -6.01 13.78
CA LEU A 238 -17.27 -6.81 13.52
C LEU A 238 -16.96 -7.77 14.68
N GLU A 239 -17.00 -7.29 15.91
CA GLU A 239 -16.75 -8.12 17.10
C GLU A 239 -17.77 -9.26 17.24
N TRP A 240 -19.06 -8.96 17.06
CA TRP A 240 -20.12 -9.97 17.09
C TRP A 240 -19.97 -11.00 15.98
N ALA A 241 -19.67 -10.57 14.75
CA ALA A 241 -19.46 -11.49 13.63
C ALA A 241 -18.27 -12.43 13.89
N LEU A 242 -17.13 -11.90 14.35
CA LEU A 242 -15.96 -12.71 14.67
C LEU A 242 -16.25 -13.71 15.80
N THR A 243 -16.96 -13.28 16.84
CA THR A 243 -17.35 -14.14 17.97
C THR A 243 -18.27 -15.27 17.50
N GLY A 244 -19.27 -14.96 16.67
CA GLY A 244 -20.19 -15.96 16.12
C GLY A 244 -19.51 -17.00 15.24
N ILE A 245 -18.63 -16.57 14.33
CA ILE A 245 -17.87 -17.49 13.45
C ILE A 245 -17.01 -18.45 14.27
N ARG A 246 -16.42 -17.98 15.37
CA ARG A 246 -15.62 -18.81 16.25
C ARG A 246 -16.45 -19.82 17.02
N ALA A 247 -17.61 -19.41 17.52
CA ALA A 247 -18.51 -20.32 18.21
C ALA A 247 -18.94 -21.46 17.28
N GLU A 248 -19.32 -21.13 16.04
CA GLU A 248 -19.69 -22.11 15.00
C GLU A 248 -18.55 -23.08 14.66
N ARG A 249 -17.30 -22.60 14.63
CA ARG A 249 -16.11 -23.45 14.41
C ARG A 249 -15.77 -24.37 15.57
N LEU A 250 -16.20 -24.07 16.80
CA LEU A 250 -15.92 -24.91 17.97
C LEU A 250 -17.00 -25.98 18.18
N THR A 251 -18.18 -25.81 17.55
CA THR A 251 -19.30 -26.75 17.61
C THR A 251 -19.29 -27.81 16.50
N HIS A 252 -18.37 -27.70 15.55
CA HIS A 252 -18.14 -28.64 14.44
C HIS A 252 -16.73 -29.22 14.52
#